data_AF-A0A970JML7-F1
#
_entry.id   AF-A0A970JML7-F1
#
_cell.length_a   1.000
_cell.length_b   1.000
_cell.length_c   1.000
_cell.angle_alpha   90.00
_cell.angle_beta   90.00
_cell.angle_gamma   90.00
#
_symmetry.space_group_name_H-M   'P 1'
#
loop_
_entity.id
_entity.type
_entity.pdbx_description
1 polymer ?
#
loop_
_entity_poly.entity_id
_entity_poly.type
_entity_poly.pdbx_seq_one_letter_code
_entity_poly.pdbx_strand_id
1 'polypeptide(L)'
;MDKKNIEEFEIEIIDISEKDLNSKTKSSNSNQTMKFKKNEKFKWLVKIVFLLAAIGALIVGWIHFYRIKPKILFVKAVEELTSNISYLSTPLKNFLVFPSENEKLSGNINFTLQLNLEEQFDDEKFSFNYQEIVENMNNLNIIYNYQKDKNNNAQLNLLGNLNDKTIFDVYFLNINDTQYTLINNVFEKYIELGNVNVINNLDINENIEDVKYLWEIIFESLNEEIKNEEIFTEKVKINIGQNEESSAKKTTLRLSNNRQKEIIENIILDLKNDEEAVKIISKYKQDWINQDVKKLVEEVSFETNFIFSVYYKDITNEIIMMELIDELNNKKLVYKKGIENTIDFYQNNELIYQVTFKIDEEQFNINASDGQNMIINISGKQTESGYVYTGEYIKNDVTITGNYILKQVLNEQTQEYNVSRESNFKKAKKGKEIISLNITDYPKIVDEFQIIEKPTNIVKISELTEEEIEEIMNNLSTIFAEIFGISFDIEISKTIK
;
A
#
# COMPACT_ATOMS: atom_id res chain seq x y z
N MET A 1 16.42 -58.67 -25.78
CA MET A 1 16.77 -59.18 -24.45
C MET A 1 16.69 -58.00 -23.50
N ASP A 2 15.71 -57.77 -22.65
CA ASP A 2 14.37 -58.31 -22.35
C ASP A 2 13.61 -57.07 -21.76
N LYS A 3 12.51 -56.56 -22.33
CA LYS A 3 11.08 -56.93 -22.20
C LYS A 3 10.62 -57.35 -20.79
N LYS A 4 9.79 -56.47 -20.19
CA LYS A 4 8.51 -56.68 -19.43
C LYS A 4 8.39 -55.58 -18.34
N ASN A 5 7.26 -54.93 -18.08
CA ASN A 5 5.85 -55.21 -18.34
C ASN A 5 5.08 -53.93 -18.70
N ILE A 6 4.11 -54.13 -19.59
CA ILE A 6 2.95 -53.30 -19.89
C ILE A 6 1.78 -53.89 -19.08
N GLU A 7 0.92 -53.05 -18.50
CA GLU A 7 -0.49 -53.40 -18.28
C GLU A 7 -1.36 -52.34 -18.97
N GLU A 8 -2.05 -52.82 -20.01
CA GLU A 8 -3.16 -52.19 -20.72
C GLU A 8 -4.44 -52.32 -19.90
N PHE A 9 -5.40 -51.42 -20.09
CA PHE A 9 -6.79 -51.81 -20.34
C PHE A 9 -7.49 -50.73 -21.18
N GLU A 10 -7.76 -51.07 -22.43
CA GLU A 10 -8.72 -50.44 -23.35
C GLU A 10 -10.07 -51.20 -23.30
N ILE A 11 -11.03 -50.77 -24.14
CA ILE A 11 -12.26 -51.46 -24.62
C ILE A 11 -13.57 -50.94 -23.96
N GLU A 12 -14.67 -50.56 -24.62
CA GLU A 12 -15.11 -50.55 -26.04
C GLU A 12 -16.29 -49.59 -26.20
N ILE A 13 -16.48 -49.08 -27.43
CA ILE A 13 -17.74 -48.53 -27.93
C ILE A 13 -18.43 -49.64 -28.73
N ILE A 14 -19.72 -49.90 -28.48
CA ILE A 14 -20.54 -50.79 -29.32
C ILE A 14 -21.81 -50.07 -29.77
N ASP A 15 -21.97 -50.02 -31.09
CA ASP A 15 -23.14 -49.61 -31.86
C ASP A 15 -23.79 -50.87 -32.46
N ILE A 16 -25.12 -51.04 -32.34
CA ILE A 16 -25.87 -52.11 -33.05
C ILE A 16 -27.25 -51.62 -33.49
N SER A 17 -27.52 -51.90 -34.76
CA SER A 17 -28.64 -51.54 -35.63
C SER A 17 -29.93 -52.38 -35.50
N GLU A 18 -31.00 -51.83 -36.10
CA GLU A 18 -32.29 -52.42 -36.51
C GLU A 18 -32.26 -53.85 -37.11
N LYS A 19 -33.26 -54.71 -36.84
CA LYS A 19 -34.49 -54.94 -37.68
C LYS A 19 -35.30 -56.19 -37.26
N ASP A 20 -36.63 -56.06 -37.45
CA ASP A 20 -37.57 -57.05 -38.01
C ASP A 20 -38.53 -57.96 -37.18
N LEU A 21 -39.80 -57.91 -37.67
CA LEU A 21 -40.82 -58.96 -37.87
C LEU A 21 -41.94 -59.30 -36.84
N ASN A 22 -43.11 -58.67 -37.09
CA ASN A 22 -44.49 -59.20 -37.28
C ASN A 22 -45.06 -60.43 -36.51
N SER A 23 -46.29 -60.31 -35.98
CA SER A 23 -47.52 -60.95 -36.55
C SER A 23 -48.84 -60.76 -35.73
N LYS A 24 -49.97 -60.95 -36.44
CA LYS A 24 -51.44 -60.83 -36.17
C LYS A 24 -51.96 -61.45 -34.84
N THR A 25 -53.13 -61.10 -34.27
CA THR A 25 -54.52 -61.45 -34.70
C THR A 25 -55.62 -60.80 -33.79
N LYS A 26 -56.90 -60.87 -34.21
CA LYS A 26 -58.15 -60.13 -33.86
C LYS A 26 -58.90 -60.46 -32.53
N SER A 27 -59.74 -59.48 -32.12
CA SER A 27 -61.14 -59.55 -31.58
C SER A 27 -61.44 -59.75 -30.08
N SER A 28 -62.00 -58.74 -29.39
CA SER A 28 -63.41 -58.68 -28.91
C SER A 28 -63.72 -57.42 -28.07
N ASN A 29 -64.93 -56.87 -28.19
CA ASN A 29 -65.46 -55.73 -27.42
C ASN A 29 -65.76 -56.08 -25.95
N SER A 30 -65.39 -55.18 -25.01
CA SER A 30 -66.19 -54.87 -23.81
C SER A 30 -65.74 -53.54 -23.18
N ASN A 31 -66.68 -52.63 -22.93
CA ASN A 31 -66.48 -51.34 -22.28
C ASN A 31 -65.86 -51.48 -20.88
N GLN A 32 -64.63 -50.98 -20.68
CA GLN A 32 -64.11 -50.58 -19.36
C GLN A 32 -63.23 -49.32 -19.51
N THR A 33 -63.67 -48.26 -18.83
CA THR A 33 -62.92 -47.07 -18.38
C THR A 33 -61.47 -46.93 -18.89
N MET A 34 -61.21 -45.95 -19.78
CA MET A 34 -59.85 -45.52 -20.11
C MET A 34 -59.18 -44.83 -18.91
N LYS A 35 -58.57 -45.64 -18.04
CA LYS A 35 -57.35 -45.22 -17.34
C LYS A 35 -56.27 -45.10 -18.41
N PHE A 36 -55.85 -43.88 -18.72
CA PHE A 36 -54.62 -43.66 -19.47
C PHE A 36 -53.49 -44.39 -18.74
N LYS A 37 -53.00 -45.49 -19.31
CA LYS A 37 -51.73 -46.11 -18.89
C LYS A 37 -50.67 -45.03 -19.06
N LYS A 38 -50.23 -44.51 -17.92
CA LYS A 38 -49.11 -43.59 -17.73
C LYS A 38 -47.91 -44.16 -18.50
N ASN A 39 -47.68 -43.65 -19.71
CA ASN A 39 -46.60 -44.13 -20.56
C ASN A 39 -45.28 -43.65 -19.93
N GLU A 40 -44.57 -44.53 -19.23
CA GLU A 40 -43.33 -44.17 -18.54
C GLU A 40 -42.26 -43.64 -19.50
N LYS A 41 -42.31 -44.03 -20.78
CA LYS A 41 -41.45 -43.49 -21.83
C LYS A 41 -41.75 -42.01 -22.15
N PHE A 42 -43.01 -41.57 -22.05
CA PHE A 42 -43.37 -40.16 -22.23
C PHE A 42 -42.93 -39.31 -21.02
N LYS A 43 -43.02 -39.87 -19.81
CA LYS A 43 -42.44 -39.22 -18.61
C LYS A 43 -40.92 -39.10 -18.69
N TRP A 44 -40.23 -40.09 -19.26
CA TRP A 44 -38.78 -40.06 -19.41
C TRP A 44 -38.33 -39.02 -20.46
N LEU A 45 -39.01 -38.94 -21.60
CA LEU A 45 -38.80 -37.89 -22.59
C LEU A 45 -39.11 -36.48 -22.05
N VAL A 46 -40.23 -36.32 -21.32
CA VAL A 46 -40.56 -35.05 -20.67
C VAL A 46 -39.52 -34.67 -19.61
N LYS A 47 -38.98 -35.65 -18.85
CA LYS A 47 -37.88 -35.40 -17.89
C LYS A 47 -36.58 -34.99 -18.58
N ILE A 48 -36.22 -35.57 -19.72
CA ILE A 48 -35.02 -35.18 -20.49
C ILE A 48 -35.19 -33.79 -21.08
N VAL A 49 -36.35 -33.47 -21.65
CA VAL A 49 -36.64 -32.14 -22.18
C VAL A 49 -36.66 -31.09 -21.06
N PHE A 50 -37.18 -31.43 -19.88
CA PHE A 50 -37.16 -30.55 -18.71
C PHE A 50 -35.75 -30.40 -18.12
N LEU A 51 -34.91 -31.44 -18.15
CA LEU A 51 -33.50 -31.38 -17.75
C LEU A 51 -32.67 -30.55 -18.73
N LEU A 52 -32.90 -30.68 -20.04
CA LEU A 52 -32.26 -29.86 -21.07
C LEU A 52 -32.74 -28.41 -21.03
N ALA A 53 -34.02 -28.17 -20.72
CA ALA A 53 -34.54 -26.81 -20.47
C ALA A 53 -34.03 -26.23 -19.15
N ALA A 54 -33.81 -27.04 -18.11
CA ALA A 54 -33.21 -26.62 -16.86
C ALA A 54 -31.70 -26.34 -17.01
N ILE A 55 -30.97 -27.16 -17.76
CA ILE A 55 -29.57 -26.91 -18.13
C ILE A 55 -29.50 -25.69 -19.05
N GLY A 56 -30.42 -25.53 -20.01
CA GLY A 56 -30.54 -24.36 -20.86
C GLY A 56 -30.90 -23.09 -20.06
N ALA A 57 -31.78 -23.17 -19.06
CA ALA A 57 -32.12 -22.08 -18.16
C ALA A 57 -31.03 -21.81 -17.11
N LEU A 58 -30.23 -22.82 -16.76
CA LEU A 58 -29.03 -22.66 -15.93
C LEU A 58 -27.88 -22.08 -16.73
N ILE A 59 -27.75 -22.37 -18.03
CA ILE A 59 -26.77 -21.77 -18.96
C ILE A 59 -27.20 -20.36 -19.36
N VAL A 60 -28.48 -20.13 -19.69
CA VAL A 60 -29.04 -18.78 -19.93
C VAL A 60 -29.05 -17.99 -18.63
N GLY A 61 -29.39 -18.62 -17.51
CA GLY A 61 -29.27 -18.05 -16.17
C GLY A 61 -27.83 -17.77 -15.80
N TRP A 62 -26.87 -18.64 -16.14
CA TRP A 62 -25.43 -18.40 -16.03
C TRP A 62 -25.01 -17.23 -16.91
N ILE A 63 -25.43 -17.18 -18.18
CA ILE A 63 -25.12 -16.11 -19.13
C ILE A 63 -25.77 -14.78 -18.69
N HIS A 64 -26.94 -14.81 -18.03
CA HIS A 64 -27.59 -13.63 -17.44
C HIS A 64 -26.95 -13.22 -16.11
N PHE A 65 -26.46 -14.17 -15.31
CA PHE A 65 -25.67 -13.95 -14.11
C PHE A 65 -24.25 -13.44 -14.46
N TYR A 66 -23.72 -13.84 -15.63
CA TYR A 66 -22.47 -13.38 -16.25
C TYR A 66 -22.64 -12.10 -17.07
N ARG A 67 -23.87 -11.62 -17.31
CA ARG A 67 -24.13 -10.19 -17.55
C ARG A 67 -24.00 -9.42 -16.23
N ILE A 68 -22.86 -9.59 -15.56
CA ILE A 68 -22.42 -8.68 -14.53
C ILE A 68 -22.52 -7.28 -15.15
N LYS A 69 -23.29 -6.38 -14.52
CA LYS A 69 -23.43 -5.01 -15.00
C LYS A 69 -22.02 -4.46 -15.24
N PRO A 70 -21.74 -3.78 -16.36
CA PRO A 70 -20.42 -3.23 -16.66
C PRO A 70 -19.81 -2.45 -15.48
N LYS A 71 -20.67 -1.76 -14.73
CA LYS A 71 -20.36 -1.10 -13.45
C LYS A 71 -19.76 -2.02 -12.39
N ILE A 72 -20.34 -3.19 -12.14
CA ILE A 72 -19.83 -4.17 -11.16
C ILE A 72 -18.47 -4.74 -11.60
N LEU A 73 -18.26 -4.94 -12.90
CA LEU A 73 -16.96 -5.38 -13.42
C LEU A 73 -15.90 -4.30 -13.17
N PHE A 74 -16.22 -3.04 -13.47
CA PHE A 74 -15.36 -1.90 -13.20
C PHE A 74 -15.01 -1.77 -11.71
N VAL A 75 -16.00 -1.84 -10.81
CA VAL A 75 -15.79 -1.79 -9.36
C VAL A 75 -14.84 -2.89 -8.90
N LYS A 76 -15.05 -4.14 -9.34
CA LYS A 76 -14.15 -5.25 -9.03
C LYS A 76 -12.71 -5.03 -9.50
N ALA A 77 -12.52 -4.37 -10.64
CA ALA A 77 -11.19 -4.07 -11.14
C ALA A 77 -10.46 -3.04 -10.29
N VAL A 78 -11.19 -2.04 -9.81
CA VAL A 78 -10.66 -1.04 -8.89
C VAL A 78 -10.40 -1.65 -7.51
N GLU A 79 -11.31 -2.46 -6.98
CA GLU A 79 -11.10 -3.22 -5.73
C GLU A 79 -9.87 -4.13 -5.80
N GLU A 80 -9.66 -4.84 -6.92
CA GLU A 80 -8.49 -5.70 -7.11
C GLU A 80 -7.18 -4.89 -7.17
N LEU A 81 -7.18 -3.69 -7.79
CA LEU A 81 -6.02 -2.78 -7.74
C LEU A 81 -5.72 -2.32 -6.32
N THR A 82 -6.74 -1.90 -5.56
CA THR A 82 -6.57 -1.39 -4.19
C THR A 82 -6.13 -2.49 -3.24
N SER A 83 -6.72 -3.69 -3.34
CA SER A 83 -6.29 -4.85 -2.57
C SER A 83 -4.82 -5.15 -2.83
N ASN A 84 -4.39 -5.11 -4.11
CA ASN A 84 -2.99 -5.30 -4.47
C ASN A 84 -2.06 -4.22 -3.91
N ILE A 85 -2.51 -2.96 -3.83
CA ILE A 85 -1.77 -1.86 -3.18
C ILE A 85 -1.67 -2.06 -1.66
N SER A 86 -2.71 -2.63 -1.02
CA SER A 86 -2.66 -2.92 0.42
C SER A 86 -1.56 -3.93 0.80
N TYR A 87 -1.12 -4.79 -0.13
CA TYR A 87 0.05 -5.66 0.11
C TYR A 87 1.37 -4.90 0.18
N LEU A 88 1.46 -3.68 -0.39
CA LEU A 88 2.63 -2.82 -0.22
C LEU A 88 2.72 -2.27 1.21
N SER A 89 1.59 -2.19 1.93
CA SER A 89 1.56 -1.77 3.33
C SER A 89 1.63 -2.94 4.32
N THR A 90 1.39 -4.19 3.91
CA THR A 90 1.58 -5.37 4.77
C THR A 90 3.00 -5.47 5.36
N PRO A 91 4.07 -5.25 4.58
CA PRO A 91 5.42 -5.09 5.12
C PRO A 91 5.56 -3.98 6.17
N LEU A 92 4.85 -2.87 5.99
CA LEU A 92 4.84 -1.73 6.90
C LEU A 92 4.15 -2.07 8.23
N LYS A 93 3.07 -2.88 8.21
CA LYS A 93 2.42 -3.39 9.43
C LYS A 93 3.39 -4.15 10.33
N ASN A 94 4.32 -4.89 9.72
CA ASN A 94 5.33 -5.67 10.43
C ASN A 94 6.64 -4.89 10.66
N PHE A 95 6.77 -3.67 10.13
CA PHE A 95 8.01 -2.89 10.11
C PHE A 95 8.38 -2.37 11.50
N LEU A 96 7.39 -2.04 12.32
CA LEU A 96 7.59 -1.53 13.67
C LEU A 96 6.82 -2.37 14.68
N VAL A 97 7.57 -3.01 15.59
CA VAL A 97 6.99 -3.50 16.84
C VAL A 97 6.74 -2.26 17.71
N PHE A 98 5.53 -1.72 17.62
CA PHE A 98 5.03 -0.79 18.60
C PHE A 98 4.45 -1.57 19.77
N PRO A 99 4.64 -1.08 21.01
CA PRO A 99 4.03 -1.70 22.16
C PRO A 99 2.51 -1.58 22.03
N SER A 100 1.81 -2.67 22.36
CA SER A 100 0.35 -2.69 22.52
C SER A 100 -0.08 -1.79 23.70
N GLU A 101 -1.39 -1.70 23.96
CA GLU A 101 -1.87 -1.07 25.19
C GLU A 101 -1.23 -1.72 26.42
N ASN A 102 -0.79 -0.88 27.38
CA ASN A 102 -0.15 -1.31 28.63
C ASN A 102 1.24 -1.96 28.46
N GLU A 103 1.92 -1.68 27.36
CA GLU A 103 3.30 -2.08 27.11
C GLU A 103 4.25 -0.87 27.05
N LYS A 104 5.53 -1.14 27.29
CA LYS A 104 6.62 -0.18 27.18
C LYS A 104 7.68 -0.69 26.21
N LEU A 105 8.07 0.15 25.26
CA LEU A 105 9.19 -0.06 24.35
C LEU A 105 10.35 0.84 24.76
N SER A 106 11.53 0.28 24.99
CA SER A 106 12.74 1.06 25.26
C SER A 106 13.89 0.52 24.46
N GLY A 107 14.70 1.40 23.89
CA GLY A 107 15.79 1.00 23.02
C GLY A 107 16.88 2.04 22.97
N ASN A 108 17.90 1.71 22.18
CA ASN A 108 19.06 2.55 22.00
C ASN A 108 19.51 2.48 20.55
N ILE A 109 19.54 3.64 19.89
CA ILE A 109 19.90 3.81 18.49
C ILE A 109 21.35 4.25 18.42
N ASN A 110 22.14 3.46 17.68
CA ASN A 110 23.54 3.74 17.39
C ASN A 110 23.71 3.94 15.89
N PHE A 111 24.64 4.81 15.51
CA PHE A 111 24.95 5.09 14.11
C PHE A 111 26.39 4.68 13.79
N THR A 112 26.60 4.24 12.56
CA THR A 112 27.94 4.03 11.99
C THR A 112 27.96 4.64 10.60
N LEU A 113 28.49 5.85 10.50
CA LEU A 113 28.70 6.59 9.27
C LEU A 113 30.14 6.38 8.78
N GLN A 114 30.27 6.11 7.49
CA GLN A 114 31.53 6.09 6.75
C GLN A 114 31.40 6.98 5.52
N LEU A 115 32.40 7.84 5.31
CA LEU A 115 32.51 8.72 4.16
C LEU A 115 33.84 8.44 3.45
N ASN A 116 33.78 8.10 2.17
CA ASN A 116 34.94 7.96 1.31
C ASN A 116 34.89 9.03 0.21
N LEU A 117 35.48 10.18 0.53
CA LEU A 117 35.38 11.41 -0.27
C LEU A 117 36.69 11.76 -0.99
N GLU A 118 37.55 10.78 -1.29
CA GLU A 118 38.89 10.99 -1.85
C GLU A 118 38.95 11.82 -3.16
N GLU A 119 37.83 12.18 -3.82
CA GLU A 119 37.85 12.87 -5.13
C GLU A 119 36.77 13.95 -5.39
N GLN A 120 35.91 14.40 -4.44
CA GLN A 120 34.65 15.12 -4.83
C GLN A 120 34.25 16.45 -4.16
N PHE A 121 35.08 17.04 -3.29
CA PHE A 121 34.79 18.39 -2.76
C PHE A 121 36.01 19.31 -2.91
N ASP A 122 36.31 19.68 -4.17
CA ASP A 122 37.28 20.73 -4.53
C ASP A 122 36.61 22.12 -4.60
N ASP A 123 35.38 22.25 -4.09
CA ASP A 123 34.62 23.51 -4.10
C ASP A 123 34.82 24.22 -2.75
N GLU A 124 35.72 25.21 -2.74
CA GLU A 124 36.15 26.03 -1.58
C GLU A 124 35.02 26.79 -0.84
N LYS A 125 33.75 26.59 -1.20
CA LYS A 125 32.61 27.37 -0.67
C LYS A 125 31.99 26.83 0.62
N PHE A 126 32.28 25.59 1.01
CA PHE A 126 31.80 25.03 2.26
C PHE A 126 32.89 24.17 2.90
N SER A 127 33.62 24.74 3.88
CA SER A 127 34.54 24.00 4.74
C SER A 127 33.77 23.21 5.79
N PHE A 128 32.95 22.23 5.39
CA PHE A 128 32.38 21.28 6.34
C PHE A 128 33.47 20.31 6.76
N ASN A 129 33.71 20.20 8.07
CA ASN A 129 34.60 19.19 8.62
C ASN A 129 33.88 17.83 8.61
N TYR A 130 33.87 17.15 7.47
CA TYR A 130 33.21 15.86 7.33
C TYR A 130 33.75 14.80 8.29
N GLN A 131 35.00 14.93 8.74
CA GLN A 131 35.57 14.03 9.76
C GLN A 131 34.84 14.20 11.10
N GLU A 132 34.55 15.43 11.50
CA GLU A 132 33.81 15.75 12.72
C GLU A 132 32.36 15.29 12.63
N ILE A 133 31.69 15.42 11.48
CA ILE A 133 30.35 14.84 11.27
C ILE A 133 30.39 13.32 11.45
N VAL A 134 31.39 12.65 10.85
CA VAL A 134 31.54 11.19 10.97
C VAL A 134 31.80 10.79 12.41
N GLU A 135 32.70 11.48 13.09
CA GLU A 135 33.01 11.24 14.49
C GLU A 135 31.78 11.47 15.39
N ASN A 136 31.10 12.61 15.24
CA ASN A 136 29.94 12.96 16.05
C ASN A 136 28.77 12.00 15.81
N MET A 137 28.48 11.63 14.56
CA MET A 137 27.45 10.63 14.27
C MET A 137 27.80 9.27 14.87
N ASN A 138 29.06 8.83 14.77
CA ASN A 138 29.51 7.54 15.32
C ASN A 138 29.49 7.50 16.86
N ASN A 139 29.63 8.67 17.50
CA ASN A 139 29.60 8.83 18.95
C ASN A 139 28.23 9.29 19.48
N LEU A 140 27.25 9.51 18.59
CA LEU A 140 25.88 9.87 18.95
C LEU A 140 25.11 8.61 19.32
N ASN A 141 24.54 8.64 20.52
CA ASN A 141 23.73 7.58 21.07
C ASN A 141 22.35 8.13 21.46
N ILE A 142 21.28 7.61 20.87
CA ILE A 142 19.91 8.05 21.16
C ILE A 142 19.17 6.96 21.92
N ILE A 143 18.91 7.22 23.20
CA ILE A 143 18.08 6.37 24.04
C ILE A 143 16.64 6.83 23.88
N TYR A 144 15.73 5.90 23.64
CA TYR A 144 14.31 6.22 23.57
C TYR A 144 13.48 5.32 24.47
N ASN A 145 12.35 5.85 24.90
CA ASN A 145 11.38 5.15 25.71
C ASN A 145 9.97 5.59 25.31
N TYR A 146 9.21 4.66 24.77
CA TYR A 146 7.82 4.84 24.37
C TYR A 146 6.90 3.98 25.22
N GLN A 147 5.79 4.56 25.69
CA GLN A 147 4.81 3.93 26.56
C GLN A 147 3.40 4.33 26.12
N LYS A 148 2.47 3.38 26.21
CA LYS A 148 1.03 3.62 25.97
C LYS A 148 0.22 2.95 27.07
N ASP A 149 -0.66 3.70 27.73
CA ASP A 149 -1.57 3.17 28.75
C ASP A 149 -2.94 2.77 28.17
N LYS A 150 -3.80 2.18 29.01
CA LYS A 150 -5.15 1.73 28.62
C LYS A 150 -6.16 2.85 28.36
N ASN A 151 -5.83 4.08 28.73
CA ASN A 151 -6.68 5.25 28.51
C ASN A 151 -6.24 6.03 27.28
N ASN A 152 -5.44 5.41 26.40
CA ASN A 152 -4.84 6.04 25.23
C ASN A 152 -3.90 7.20 25.55
N ASN A 153 -3.45 7.33 26.81
CA ASN A 153 -2.35 8.22 27.11
C ASN A 153 -1.05 7.59 26.62
N ALA A 154 -0.13 8.42 26.16
CA ALA A 154 1.14 7.96 25.64
C ALA A 154 2.27 8.92 25.96
N GLN A 155 3.47 8.38 26.08
CA GLN A 155 4.70 9.13 26.35
C GLN A 155 5.80 8.60 25.45
N LEU A 156 6.52 9.51 24.77
CA LEU A 156 7.79 9.24 24.12
C LEU A 156 8.86 10.14 24.75
N ASN A 157 9.92 9.55 25.27
CA ASN A 157 11.13 10.27 25.64
C ASN A 157 12.25 9.91 24.65
N LEU A 158 12.98 10.91 24.16
CA LEU A 158 14.19 10.81 23.34
C LEU A 158 15.35 11.55 24.04
N LEU A 159 16.37 10.80 24.44
CA LEU A 159 17.59 11.32 25.08
C LEU A 159 18.79 11.08 24.16
N GLY A 160 19.35 12.16 23.63
CA GLY A 160 20.54 12.14 22.78
C GLY A 160 21.80 12.46 23.57
N ASN A 161 22.80 11.57 23.50
CA ASN A 161 24.11 11.78 24.09
C ASN A 161 25.20 11.75 23.03
N LEU A 162 26.09 12.73 23.05
CA LEU A 162 27.28 12.80 22.23
C LEU A 162 28.51 12.71 23.15
N ASN A 163 29.30 11.63 23.06
CA ASN A 163 30.47 11.42 23.93
C ASN A 163 30.15 11.61 25.44
N ASP A 164 29.07 10.98 25.91
CA ASP A 164 28.53 11.07 27.29
C ASP A 164 27.93 12.43 27.71
N LYS A 165 27.95 13.45 26.84
CA LYS A 165 27.25 14.72 27.06
C LYS A 165 25.83 14.61 26.52
N THR A 166 24.83 14.87 27.35
CA THR A 166 23.45 15.04 26.88
C THR A 166 23.33 16.29 26.03
N ILE A 167 22.95 16.11 24.77
CA ILE A 167 22.75 17.18 23.81
C ILE A 167 21.26 17.53 23.63
N PHE A 168 20.36 16.57 23.83
CA PHE A 168 18.92 16.82 23.85
C PHE A 168 18.21 15.80 24.74
N ASP A 169 17.11 16.21 25.36
CA ASP A 169 16.21 15.37 26.15
C ASP A 169 14.79 15.86 25.91
N VAL A 170 14.03 15.08 25.12
CA VAL A 170 12.75 15.51 24.54
C VAL A 170 11.65 14.56 24.97
N TYR A 171 10.61 15.14 25.55
CA TYR A 171 9.39 14.44 25.90
C TYR A 171 8.28 14.84 24.93
N PHE A 172 7.56 13.86 24.44
CA PHE A 172 6.24 14.02 23.86
C PHE A 172 5.24 13.30 24.75
N LEU A 173 4.15 13.97 25.11
CA LEU A 173 3.08 13.41 25.91
C LEU A 173 1.75 13.56 25.17
N ASN A 174 0.94 12.53 25.20
CA ASN A 174 -0.48 12.58 24.88
C ASN A 174 -1.24 12.22 26.15
N ILE A 175 -1.95 13.19 26.73
CA ILE A 175 -2.76 12.99 27.94
C ILE A 175 -4.18 13.48 27.64
N ASN A 176 -5.17 12.58 27.71
CA ASN A 176 -6.57 12.88 27.38
C ASN A 176 -6.73 13.62 26.04
N ASP A 177 -6.12 13.09 24.97
CA ASP A 177 -6.11 13.65 23.61
C ASP A 177 -5.44 15.03 23.48
N THR A 178 -4.79 15.53 24.53
CA THR A 178 -4.03 16.78 24.50
C THR A 178 -2.54 16.49 24.40
N GLN A 179 -1.88 17.13 23.44
CA GLN A 179 -0.48 16.88 23.11
C GLN A 179 0.43 17.92 23.73
N TYR A 180 1.52 17.46 24.32
CA TYR A 180 2.53 18.31 24.91
C TYR A 180 3.91 17.89 24.45
N THR A 181 4.81 18.86 24.30
CA THR A 181 6.25 18.59 24.20
C THR A 181 7.02 19.37 25.25
N LEU A 182 8.09 18.77 25.76
CA LEU A 182 9.08 19.43 26.59
C LEU A 182 10.44 19.11 26.00
N ILE A 183 11.25 20.14 25.79
CA ILE A 183 12.62 20.02 25.30
C ILE A 183 13.51 20.55 26.42
N ASN A 184 13.98 19.64 27.27
CA ASN A 184 14.83 19.99 28.40
C ASN A 184 16.11 20.66 27.90
N ASN A 185 16.57 21.67 28.64
CA ASN A 185 17.71 22.53 28.29
C ASN A 185 17.54 23.40 27.02
N VAL A 186 16.35 23.40 26.41
CA VAL A 186 15.97 24.32 25.32
C VAL A 186 14.90 25.29 25.79
N PHE A 187 13.84 24.78 26.43
CA PHE A 187 12.75 25.57 26.95
C PHE A 187 12.05 24.84 28.10
N GLU A 188 12.17 25.36 29.32
CA GLU A 188 11.73 24.69 30.57
C GLU A 188 10.21 24.82 30.83
N LYS A 189 9.39 24.74 29.78
CA LYS A 189 7.93 24.71 29.84
C LYS A 189 7.41 23.63 28.90
N TYR A 190 6.32 23.00 29.29
CA TYR A 190 5.57 22.14 28.37
C TYR A 190 4.86 23.03 27.34
N ILE A 191 5.07 22.74 26.05
CA ILE A 191 4.37 23.39 24.95
C ILE A 191 3.19 22.51 24.55
N GLU A 192 1.96 23.02 24.70
CA GLU A 192 0.75 22.37 24.21
C GLU A 192 0.68 22.53 22.67
N LEU A 193 0.70 21.41 21.95
CA LEU A 193 0.91 21.34 20.50
C LEU A 193 -0.39 21.46 19.65
N GLY A 194 -1.52 21.82 20.27
CA GLY A 194 -2.80 21.85 19.59
C GLY A 194 -3.13 20.50 18.93
N ASN A 195 -3.51 20.52 17.65
CA ASN A 195 -3.88 19.32 16.89
C ASN A 195 -2.70 18.61 16.21
N VAL A 196 -1.44 19.00 16.46
CA VAL A 196 -0.29 18.28 15.91
C VAL A 196 -0.11 16.99 16.70
N ASN A 197 -0.25 15.85 16.02
CA ASN A 197 -0.27 14.54 16.67
C ASN A 197 1.02 13.75 16.45
N VAL A 198 2.08 14.03 17.21
CA VAL A 198 3.38 13.35 17.01
C VAL A 198 3.29 11.87 17.37
N ILE A 199 2.58 11.54 18.45
CA ILE A 199 2.55 10.17 18.98
C ILE A 199 1.64 9.23 18.16
N ASN A 200 0.43 9.65 17.80
CA ASN A 200 -0.48 8.79 17.03
C ASN A 200 0.02 8.62 15.59
N ASN A 201 0.80 9.56 15.05
CA ASN A 201 1.45 9.39 13.75
C ASN A 201 2.50 8.26 13.74
N LEU A 202 2.95 7.79 14.91
CA LEU A 202 3.82 6.64 15.03
C LEU A 202 3.07 5.31 14.85
N ASP A 203 1.74 5.26 15.08
CA ASP A 203 0.96 4.04 14.93
C ASP A 203 0.65 3.73 13.45
N ILE A 204 1.55 2.98 12.81
CA ILE A 204 1.40 2.56 11.41
C ILE A 204 0.12 1.75 11.19
N ASN A 205 -0.33 0.97 12.17
CA ASN A 205 -1.52 0.15 12.01
C ASN A 205 -2.78 1.01 11.95
N GLU A 206 -2.90 2.00 12.85
CA GLU A 206 -3.95 3.00 12.79
C GLU A 206 -3.94 3.73 11.44
N ASN A 207 -2.77 4.19 10.97
CA ASN A 207 -2.63 4.88 9.69
C ASN A 207 -3.07 4.03 8.49
N ILE A 208 -2.83 2.72 8.50
CA ILE A 208 -3.24 1.83 7.40
C ILE A 208 -4.76 1.63 7.41
N GLU A 209 -5.38 1.46 8.58
CA GLU A 209 -6.83 1.33 8.68
C GLU A 209 -7.54 2.65 8.34
N ASP A 210 -7.00 3.79 8.76
CA ASP A 210 -7.44 5.13 8.37
C ASP A 210 -7.46 5.28 6.83
N VAL A 211 -6.37 4.90 6.16
CA VAL A 211 -6.28 4.96 4.69
C VAL A 211 -7.30 4.03 4.03
N LYS A 212 -7.50 2.81 4.55
CA LYS A 212 -8.53 1.90 4.02
C LYS A 212 -9.93 2.49 4.16
N TYR A 213 -10.24 3.09 5.30
CA TYR A 213 -11.53 3.73 5.54
C TYR A 213 -11.80 4.86 4.54
N LEU A 214 -10.81 5.73 4.31
CA LEU A 214 -10.94 6.78 3.30
C LEU A 214 -11.14 6.21 1.89
N TRP A 215 -10.45 5.13 1.54
CA TRP A 215 -10.64 4.44 0.27
C TRP A 215 -12.05 3.86 0.11
N GLU A 216 -12.62 3.28 1.15
CA GLU A 216 -13.99 2.76 1.13
C GLU A 216 -14.99 3.85 0.76
N ILE A 217 -14.93 5.02 1.41
CA ILE A 217 -15.81 6.16 1.10
C ILE A 217 -15.62 6.63 -0.35
N ILE A 218 -14.37 6.77 -0.79
CA ILE A 218 -14.06 7.18 -2.18
C ILE A 218 -14.67 6.19 -3.18
N PHE A 219 -14.58 4.87 -2.92
CA PHE A 219 -15.12 3.87 -3.82
C PHE A 219 -16.64 3.80 -3.80
N GLU A 220 -17.26 3.96 -2.64
CA GLU A 220 -18.71 4.06 -2.53
C GLU A 220 -19.22 5.24 -3.35
N SER A 221 -18.63 6.42 -3.16
CA SER A 221 -18.99 7.64 -3.90
C SER A 221 -18.75 7.49 -5.42
N LEU A 222 -17.57 7.00 -5.84
CA LEU A 222 -17.28 6.69 -7.25
C LEU A 222 -18.30 5.72 -7.85
N ASN A 223 -18.63 4.67 -7.10
CA ASN A 223 -19.61 3.69 -7.55
C ASN A 223 -20.97 4.36 -7.67
N GLU A 224 -21.45 5.15 -6.72
CA GLU A 224 -22.76 5.82 -6.86
C GLU A 224 -22.82 6.73 -8.08
N GLU A 225 -21.75 7.49 -8.32
CA GLU A 225 -21.69 8.49 -9.36
C GLU A 225 -21.55 7.93 -10.79
N ILE A 226 -20.81 6.84 -11.01
CA ILE A 226 -20.61 6.32 -12.37
C ILE A 226 -21.93 5.77 -12.94
N LYS A 227 -22.34 6.29 -14.10
CA LYS A 227 -23.57 5.91 -14.79
C LYS A 227 -23.30 4.77 -15.78
N ASN A 228 -24.28 3.88 -15.95
CA ASN A 228 -24.13 2.73 -16.86
C ASN A 228 -23.92 3.17 -18.32
N GLU A 229 -24.46 4.32 -18.73
CA GLU A 229 -24.29 4.89 -20.07
C GLU A 229 -22.90 5.44 -20.36
N GLU A 230 -22.08 5.65 -19.32
CA GLU A 230 -20.68 6.08 -19.43
C GLU A 230 -19.74 4.87 -19.62
N ILE A 231 -20.29 3.65 -19.55
CA ILE A 231 -19.55 2.38 -19.64
C ILE A 231 -19.94 1.63 -20.91
N PHE A 232 -18.94 1.37 -21.74
CA PHE A 232 -19.08 0.64 -22.99
C PHE A 232 -18.44 -0.72 -22.88
N THR A 233 -19.04 -1.74 -23.49
CA THR A 233 -18.48 -3.10 -23.48
C THR A 233 -18.47 -3.67 -24.88
N GLU A 234 -17.30 -4.14 -25.30
CA GLU A 234 -17.10 -4.76 -26.60
C GLU A 234 -16.25 -6.03 -26.49
N LYS A 235 -16.29 -6.86 -27.53
CA LYS A 235 -15.38 -8.00 -27.67
C LYS A 235 -14.19 -7.60 -28.50
N VAL A 236 -13.00 -7.88 -28.01
CA VAL A 236 -11.74 -7.55 -28.64
C VAL A 236 -10.85 -8.79 -28.69
N LYS A 237 -9.90 -8.80 -29.62
CA LYS A 237 -8.78 -9.73 -29.57
C LYS A 237 -7.60 -8.99 -28.96
N ILE A 238 -6.98 -9.59 -27.95
CA ILE A 238 -5.78 -9.04 -27.34
C ILE A 238 -4.67 -10.09 -27.32
N ASN A 239 -3.44 -9.61 -27.43
CA ASN A 239 -2.27 -10.45 -27.28
C ASN A 239 -1.86 -10.46 -25.79
N ILE A 240 -1.97 -11.60 -25.13
CA ILE A 240 -1.69 -11.76 -23.68
C ILE A 240 -0.26 -12.34 -23.46
N GLY A 241 0.55 -12.44 -24.52
CA GLY A 241 1.91 -12.98 -24.43
C GLY A 241 2.69 -12.83 -25.73
N GLN A 242 3.82 -13.52 -25.86
CA GLN A 242 4.61 -13.41 -27.09
C GLN A 242 3.92 -14.02 -28.33
N ASN A 243 2.89 -14.88 -28.19
CA ASN A 243 2.19 -15.52 -29.33
C ASN A 243 0.76 -16.04 -29.03
N GLU A 244 0.02 -15.49 -28.06
CA GLU A 244 -1.36 -15.96 -27.75
C GLU A 244 -2.38 -14.83 -27.93
N GLU A 245 -3.13 -14.88 -29.05
CA GLU A 245 -4.35 -14.10 -29.21
C GLU A 245 -5.51 -14.79 -28.47
N SER A 246 -6.06 -14.12 -27.46
CA SER A 246 -7.30 -14.56 -26.82
C SER A 246 -8.43 -13.58 -27.10
N SER A 247 -9.64 -14.11 -27.24
CA SER A 247 -10.86 -13.31 -27.18
C SER A 247 -11.01 -12.77 -25.76
N ALA A 248 -11.23 -11.46 -25.65
CA ALA A 248 -11.42 -10.77 -24.39
C ALA A 248 -12.59 -9.81 -24.47
N LYS A 249 -13.22 -9.58 -23.33
CA LYS A 249 -14.26 -8.57 -23.14
C LYS A 249 -13.59 -7.30 -22.65
N LYS A 250 -13.66 -6.22 -23.42
CA LYS A 250 -13.18 -4.89 -23.04
C LYS A 250 -14.33 -4.06 -22.51
N THR A 251 -14.21 -3.59 -21.28
CA THR A 251 -15.16 -2.64 -20.65
C THR A 251 -14.45 -1.30 -20.48
N THR A 252 -14.97 -0.24 -21.09
CA THR A 252 -14.36 1.10 -21.12
C THR A 252 -15.26 2.10 -20.42
N LEU A 253 -14.73 2.79 -19.42
CA LEU A 253 -15.31 3.99 -18.84
C LEU A 253 -14.75 5.21 -19.59
N ARG A 254 -15.64 6.07 -20.08
CA ARG A 254 -15.25 7.34 -20.71
C ARG A 254 -15.92 8.51 -19.99
N LEU A 255 -15.12 9.34 -19.33
CA LEU A 255 -15.61 10.52 -18.61
C LEU A 255 -15.11 11.79 -19.29
N SER A 256 -16.04 12.69 -19.62
CA SER A 256 -15.67 14.05 -20.01
C SER A 256 -15.03 14.81 -18.84
N ASN A 257 -14.20 15.82 -19.11
CA ASN A 257 -13.62 16.68 -18.06
C ASN A 257 -14.69 17.21 -17.08
N ASN A 258 -15.81 17.74 -17.60
CA ASN A 258 -16.90 18.24 -16.77
C ASN A 258 -17.49 17.16 -15.86
N ARG A 259 -17.68 15.94 -16.38
CA ARG A 259 -18.19 14.83 -15.58
C ARG A 259 -17.19 14.37 -14.52
N GLN A 260 -15.90 14.37 -14.83
CA GLN A 260 -14.85 14.07 -13.83
C GLN A 260 -14.88 15.06 -12.68
N LYS A 261 -14.98 16.37 -12.99
CA LYS A 261 -15.07 17.42 -11.98
C LYS A 261 -16.28 17.24 -11.06
N GLU A 262 -17.44 16.91 -11.64
CA GLU A 262 -18.66 16.63 -10.88
C GLU A 262 -18.50 15.41 -9.95
N ILE A 263 -17.88 14.32 -10.45
CA ILE A 263 -17.61 13.12 -9.65
C ILE A 263 -16.66 13.44 -8.49
N ILE A 264 -15.57 14.17 -8.77
CA ILE A 264 -14.58 14.57 -7.75
C ILE A 264 -15.22 15.50 -6.71
N GLU A 265 -16.05 16.45 -7.14
CA GLU A 265 -16.79 17.34 -6.24
C GLU A 265 -17.64 16.54 -5.26
N ASN A 266 -18.38 15.53 -5.74
CA ASN A 266 -19.21 14.68 -4.90
C ASN A 266 -18.38 13.82 -3.94
N ILE A 267 -17.26 13.24 -4.39
CA ILE A 267 -16.33 12.51 -3.49
C ILE A 267 -15.81 13.40 -2.36
N ILE A 268 -15.41 14.64 -2.68
CA ILE A 268 -14.93 15.59 -1.66
C ILE A 268 -16.05 15.96 -0.69
N LEU A 269 -17.28 16.13 -1.18
CA LEU A 269 -18.44 16.39 -0.33
C LEU A 269 -18.74 15.21 0.60
N ASP A 270 -18.71 13.98 0.10
CA ASP A 270 -18.93 12.78 0.90
C ASP A 270 -17.87 12.64 2.01
N LEU A 271 -16.59 12.84 1.67
CA LEU A 271 -15.48 12.87 2.64
C LEU A 271 -15.60 14.01 3.67
N LYS A 272 -16.28 15.11 3.33
CA LYS A 272 -16.54 16.22 4.26
C LYS A 272 -17.77 16.02 5.13
N ASN A 273 -18.72 15.21 4.67
CA ASN A 273 -19.95 14.91 5.38
C ASN A 273 -19.80 13.71 6.33
N ASP A 274 -18.76 12.89 6.15
CA ASP A 274 -18.45 11.76 7.03
C ASP A 274 -17.58 12.20 8.23
N GLU A 275 -18.09 12.00 9.46
CA GLU A 275 -17.43 12.46 10.68
C GLU A 275 -16.05 11.82 10.90
N GLU A 276 -15.92 10.52 10.62
CA GLU A 276 -14.65 9.80 10.82
C GLU A 276 -13.64 10.17 9.72
N ALA A 277 -14.07 10.33 8.47
CA ALA A 277 -13.20 10.81 7.40
C ALA A 277 -12.66 12.22 7.69
N VAL A 278 -13.52 13.12 8.17
CA VAL A 278 -13.10 14.46 8.60
C VAL A 278 -12.07 14.37 9.72
N LYS A 279 -12.31 13.51 10.72
CA LYS A 279 -11.37 13.28 11.82
C LYS A 279 -10.02 12.77 11.32
N ILE A 280 -10.00 11.76 10.44
CA ILE A 280 -8.79 11.19 9.84
C ILE A 280 -8.02 12.24 9.03
N ILE A 281 -8.67 12.90 8.07
CA ILE A 281 -8.01 13.87 7.19
C ILE A 281 -7.49 15.06 8.00
N SER A 282 -8.23 15.50 9.02
CA SER A 282 -7.85 16.61 9.90
C SER A 282 -6.61 16.32 10.75
N LYS A 283 -6.22 15.03 10.95
CA LYS A 283 -4.92 14.67 11.55
C LYS A 283 -3.74 15.24 10.73
N TYR A 284 -3.90 15.32 9.41
CA TYR A 284 -2.86 15.74 8.47
C TYR A 284 -3.09 17.15 7.91
N LYS A 285 -4.36 17.57 7.77
CA LYS A 285 -4.76 18.85 7.16
C LYS A 285 -5.89 19.49 7.97
N GLN A 286 -5.51 20.24 9.00
CA GLN A 286 -6.43 20.78 10.01
C GLN A 286 -7.56 21.66 9.46
N ASP A 287 -7.34 22.36 8.34
CA ASP A 287 -8.31 23.25 7.73
C ASP A 287 -9.23 22.54 6.72
N TRP A 288 -9.11 21.21 6.55
CA TRP A 288 -9.84 20.42 5.54
C TRP A 288 -11.32 20.77 5.43
N ILE A 289 -12.04 20.79 6.57
CA ILE A 289 -13.49 21.05 6.59
C ILE A 289 -13.84 22.43 6.00
N ASN A 290 -12.97 23.42 6.21
CA ASN A 290 -13.16 24.81 5.78
C ASN A 290 -12.67 25.09 4.36
N GLN A 291 -11.96 24.15 3.73
CA GLN A 291 -11.43 24.35 2.39
C GLN A 291 -12.55 24.43 1.35
N ASP A 292 -12.38 25.34 0.38
CA ASP A 292 -13.33 25.49 -0.71
C ASP A 292 -13.29 24.27 -1.64
N VAL A 293 -14.43 23.61 -1.82
CA VAL A 293 -14.54 22.38 -2.62
C VAL A 293 -14.13 22.63 -4.07
N LYS A 294 -14.48 23.79 -4.65
CA LYS A 294 -14.15 24.08 -6.05
C LYS A 294 -12.65 24.18 -6.27
N LYS A 295 -11.93 24.83 -5.35
CA LYS A 295 -10.46 24.87 -5.39
C LYS A 295 -9.86 23.47 -5.33
N LEU A 296 -10.36 22.62 -4.44
CA LEU A 296 -9.89 21.24 -4.34
C LEU A 296 -10.14 20.45 -5.63
N VAL A 297 -11.31 20.58 -6.24
CA VAL A 297 -11.63 19.95 -7.53
C VAL A 297 -10.67 20.41 -8.63
N GLU A 298 -10.35 21.70 -8.69
CA GLU A 298 -9.41 22.26 -9.66
C GLU A 298 -7.99 21.67 -9.49
N GLU A 299 -7.56 21.42 -8.25
CA GLU A 299 -6.23 20.86 -7.94
C GLU A 299 -6.07 19.40 -8.39
N VAL A 300 -7.15 18.60 -8.39
CA VAL A 300 -7.08 17.15 -8.67
C VAL A 300 -7.69 16.72 -10.01
N SER A 301 -8.45 17.60 -10.68
CA SER A 301 -9.11 17.27 -11.94
C SER A 301 -8.15 17.27 -13.14
N PHE A 302 -8.38 16.36 -14.09
CA PHE A 302 -7.64 16.35 -15.35
C PHE A 302 -8.21 17.37 -16.33
N GLU A 303 -7.34 17.97 -17.14
CA GLU A 303 -7.75 18.86 -18.23
C GLU A 303 -8.40 18.10 -19.40
N THR A 304 -8.29 16.77 -19.43
CA THR A 304 -8.61 15.92 -20.59
C THR A 304 -9.72 14.94 -20.29
N ASN A 305 -10.23 14.27 -21.34
CA ASN A 305 -11.16 13.17 -21.16
C ASN A 305 -10.43 11.97 -20.57
N PHE A 306 -11.02 11.36 -19.56
CA PHE A 306 -10.48 10.19 -18.89
C PHE A 306 -11.05 8.94 -19.57
N ILE A 307 -10.15 8.09 -20.07
CA ILE A 307 -10.50 6.79 -20.65
C ILE A 307 -9.80 5.71 -19.85
N PHE A 308 -10.60 4.89 -19.17
CA PHE A 308 -10.11 3.71 -18.47
C PHE A 308 -10.79 2.47 -19.02
N SER A 309 -10.00 1.51 -19.50
CA SER A 309 -10.54 0.25 -19.99
C SER A 309 -9.99 -0.92 -19.20
N VAL A 310 -10.86 -1.90 -18.95
CA VAL A 310 -10.50 -3.17 -18.31
C VAL A 310 -10.84 -4.31 -19.26
N TYR A 311 -9.90 -5.24 -19.38
CA TYR A 311 -9.99 -6.40 -20.23
C TYR A 311 -10.16 -7.63 -19.36
N TYR A 312 -11.16 -8.44 -19.70
CA TYR A 312 -11.53 -9.65 -18.99
C TYR A 312 -11.44 -10.87 -19.91
N LYS A 313 -11.05 -12.02 -19.37
CA LYS A 313 -11.26 -13.30 -20.05
C LYS A 313 -12.76 -13.52 -20.30
N ASP A 314 -13.11 -13.86 -21.53
CA ASP A 314 -14.51 -13.96 -21.98
C ASP A 314 -15.40 -14.88 -21.12
N ILE A 315 -14.84 -15.95 -20.55
CA ILE A 315 -15.59 -16.97 -19.80
C ILE A 315 -15.55 -16.72 -18.29
N THR A 316 -14.37 -16.40 -17.74
CA THR A 316 -14.19 -16.33 -16.28
C THR A 316 -14.42 -14.93 -15.71
N ASN A 317 -14.52 -13.90 -16.57
CA ASN A 317 -14.45 -12.48 -16.15
C ASN A 317 -13.22 -12.18 -15.27
N GLU A 318 -12.15 -12.95 -15.42
CA GLU A 318 -10.88 -12.67 -14.76
C GLU A 318 -10.19 -11.51 -15.47
N ILE A 319 -9.71 -10.53 -14.71
CA ILE A 319 -9.00 -9.37 -15.26
C ILE A 319 -7.64 -9.80 -15.76
N ILE A 320 -7.31 -9.39 -16.98
CA ILE A 320 -6.04 -9.72 -17.65
C ILE A 320 -5.23 -8.47 -18.00
N MET A 321 -5.90 -7.34 -18.22
CA MET A 321 -5.24 -6.07 -18.53
C MET A 321 -6.15 -4.90 -18.13
N MET A 322 -5.54 -3.78 -17.75
CA MET A 322 -6.21 -2.49 -17.62
C MET A 322 -5.40 -1.44 -18.37
N GLU A 323 -6.07 -0.44 -18.93
CA GLU A 323 -5.42 0.69 -19.59
C GLU A 323 -6.03 2.00 -19.12
N LEU A 324 -5.18 2.98 -18.87
CA LEU A 324 -5.55 4.37 -18.66
C LEU A 324 -4.94 5.19 -19.80
N ILE A 325 -5.76 5.95 -20.52
CA ILE A 325 -5.33 6.71 -21.70
C ILE A 325 -5.58 8.20 -21.48
N ASP A 326 -4.53 8.99 -21.70
CA ASP A 326 -4.61 10.44 -21.86
C ASP A 326 -4.40 10.78 -23.34
N GLU A 327 -5.52 10.96 -24.05
CA GLU A 327 -5.53 11.19 -25.50
C GLU A 327 -4.82 12.50 -25.88
N LEU A 328 -4.85 13.54 -25.04
CA LEU A 328 -4.28 14.84 -25.37
C LEU A 328 -2.76 14.80 -25.39
N ASN A 329 -2.16 14.16 -24.38
CA ASN A 329 -0.72 14.08 -24.22
C ASN A 329 -0.12 12.83 -24.87
N ASN A 330 -0.96 12.01 -25.52
CA ASN A 330 -0.57 10.74 -26.13
C ASN A 330 0.18 9.84 -25.13
N LYS A 331 -0.31 9.80 -23.89
CA LYS A 331 0.22 8.99 -22.80
C LYS A 331 -0.74 7.85 -22.49
N LYS A 332 -0.18 6.70 -22.13
CA LYS A 332 -0.97 5.53 -21.76
C LYS A 332 -0.27 4.76 -20.67
N LEU A 333 -1.00 4.38 -19.63
CA LEU A 333 -0.58 3.42 -18.62
C LEU A 333 -1.28 2.09 -18.88
N VAL A 334 -0.56 0.97 -18.88
CA VAL A 334 -1.13 -0.37 -19.09
C VAL A 334 -0.71 -1.28 -17.96
N TYR A 335 -1.66 -1.72 -17.16
CA TYR A 335 -1.48 -2.82 -16.20
C TYR A 335 -1.76 -4.15 -16.90
N LYS A 336 -0.90 -5.15 -16.73
CA LYS A 336 -1.10 -6.52 -17.24
C LYS A 336 -0.94 -7.50 -16.09
N LYS A 337 -1.89 -8.42 -15.97
CA LYS A 337 -1.85 -9.51 -15.00
C LYS A 337 -1.11 -10.71 -15.60
N GLY A 338 -0.17 -11.26 -14.86
CA GLY A 338 0.68 -12.38 -15.33
C GLY A 338 1.26 -13.18 -14.17
N ILE A 339 2.28 -14.00 -14.46
CA ILE A 339 3.12 -14.61 -13.43
C ILE A 339 3.84 -13.51 -12.63
N GLU A 340 4.30 -12.49 -13.36
CA GLU A 340 4.68 -11.20 -12.82
C GLU A 340 3.70 -10.17 -13.38
N ASN A 341 3.16 -9.33 -12.51
CA ASN A 341 2.29 -8.25 -12.94
C ASN A 341 3.16 -7.09 -13.45
N THR A 342 2.69 -6.38 -14.47
CA THR A 342 3.46 -5.29 -15.08
C THR A 342 2.62 -4.03 -15.23
N ILE A 343 3.20 -2.86 -14.96
CA ILE A 343 2.66 -1.55 -15.32
C ILE A 343 3.61 -0.91 -16.31
N ASP A 344 3.14 -0.75 -17.54
CA ASP A 344 3.87 -0.12 -18.63
C ASP A 344 3.41 1.33 -18.80
N PHE A 345 4.35 2.26 -18.90
CA PHE A 345 4.13 3.67 -19.19
C PHE A 345 4.56 3.97 -20.63
N TYR A 346 3.60 4.37 -21.45
CA TYR A 346 3.82 4.75 -22.84
C TYR A 346 3.67 6.25 -23.04
N GLN A 347 4.53 6.80 -23.90
CA GLN A 347 4.38 8.14 -24.48
C GLN A 347 4.62 8.04 -25.98
N ASN A 348 3.74 8.59 -26.80
CA ASN A 348 3.84 8.49 -28.26
C ASN A 348 3.94 7.05 -28.79
N ASN A 349 3.25 6.11 -28.13
CA ASN A 349 3.32 4.67 -28.38
C ASN A 349 4.69 4.01 -28.12
N GLU A 350 5.64 4.72 -27.53
CA GLU A 350 6.92 4.18 -27.08
C GLU A 350 6.85 3.86 -25.59
N LEU A 351 7.37 2.69 -25.19
CA LEU A 351 7.49 2.32 -23.78
C LEU A 351 8.63 3.14 -23.16
N ILE A 352 8.29 3.97 -22.17
CA ILE A 352 9.25 4.82 -21.47
C ILE A 352 9.68 4.16 -20.16
N TYR A 353 8.72 3.63 -19.40
CA TYR A 353 9.00 2.93 -18.15
C TYR A 353 8.18 1.66 -18.04
N GLN A 354 8.75 0.65 -17.38
CA GLN A 354 8.04 -0.55 -17.01
C GLN A 354 8.31 -0.87 -15.53
N VAL A 355 7.24 -1.07 -14.78
CA VAL A 355 7.28 -1.57 -13.40
C VAL A 355 6.76 -3.00 -13.39
N THR A 356 7.58 -3.95 -12.94
CA THR A 356 7.17 -5.35 -12.75
C THR A 356 7.08 -5.64 -11.27
N PHE A 357 6.05 -6.35 -10.83
CA PHE A 357 5.96 -6.79 -9.45
C PHE A 357 5.45 -8.21 -9.33
N LYS A 358 6.06 -8.93 -8.38
CA LYS A 358 5.71 -10.27 -7.96
C LYS A 358 5.49 -10.23 -6.47
N ILE A 359 4.32 -10.68 -6.03
CA ILE A 359 3.90 -10.68 -4.63
C ILE A 359 3.39 -12.08 -4.32
N ASP A 360 4.02 -12.70 -3.32
CA ASP A 360 3.58 -13.94 -2.68
C ASP A 360 3.34 -13.63 -1.18
N GLU A 361 2.77 -14.56 -0.40
CA GLU A 361 2.42 -14.31 1.01
C GLU A 361 3.59 -13.85 1.90
N GLU A 362 4.80 -14.39 1.65
CA GLU A 362 6.00 -14.12 2.47
C GLU A 362 7.02 -13.21 1.79
N GLN A 363 6.86 -12.89 0.50
CA GLN A 363 7.88 -12.18 -0.26
C GLN A 363 7.28 -11.30 -1.34
N PHE A 364 7.96 -10.19 -1.62
CA PHE A 364 7.67 -9.41 -2.80
C PHE A 364 8.94 -8.92 -3.48
N ASN A 365 8.80 -8.62 -4.77
CA ASN A 365 9.82 -7.99 -5.57
C ASN A 365 9.14 -7.02 -6.55
N ILE A 366 9.63 -5.77 -6.60
CA ILE A 366 9.15 -4.69 -7.46
C ILE A 366 10.38 -4.13 -8.18
N ASN A 367 10.40 -4.22 -9.50
CA ASN A 367 11.45 -3.63 -10.32
C ASN A 367 10.85 -2.53 -11.18
N ALA A 368 11.56 -1.41 -11.34
CA ALA A 368 11.28 -0.42 -12.36
C ALA A 368 12.44 -0.33 -13.34
N SER A 369 12.13 -0.14 -14.61
CA SER A 369 13.10 -0.06 -15.70
C SER A 369 12.80 1.10 -16.64
N ASP A 370 13.87 1.67 -17.19
CA ASP A 370 13.88 2.61 -18.31
C ASP A 370 14.41 1.84 -19.54
N GLY A 371 13.50 1.43 -20.42
CA GLY A 371 13.79 0.49 -21.48
C GLY A 371 14.28 -0.87 -20.96
N GLN A 372 15.56 -1.21 -21.21
CA GLN A 372 16.18 -2.44 -20.73
C GLN A 372 16.98 -2.27 -19.42
N ASN A 373 17.15 -1.03 -18.95
CA ASN A 373 17.97 -0.73 -17.78
C ASN A 373 17.10 -0.69 -16.53
N MET A 374 17.39 -1.55 -15.56
CA MET A 374 16.78 -1.48 -14.24
C MET A 374 17.24 -0.19 -13.54
N ILE A 375 16.29 0.59 -13.03
CA ILE A 375 16.53 1.84 -12.31
C ILE A 375 16.12 1.74 -10.85
N ILE A 376 15.19 0.85 -10.52
CA ILE A 376 14.73 0.60 -9.14
C ILE A 376 14.54 -0.90 -8.97
N ASN A 377 14.96 -1.43 -7.83
CA ASN A 377 14.58 -2.75 -7.34
C ASN A 377 14.21 -2.62 -5.87
N ILE A 378 13.05 -3.15 -5.49
CA ILE A 378 12.58 -3.20 -4.12
C ILE A 378 12.12 -4.62 -3.84
N SER A 379 12.72 -5.28 -2.86
CA SER A 379 12.29 -6.59 -2.43
C SER A 379 12.14 -6.69 -0.93
N GLY A 380 11.22 -7.53 -0.50
CA GLY A 380 11.00 -7.84 0.90
C GLY A 380 10.77 -9.32 1.11
N LYS A 381 11.18 -9.82 2.27
CA LYS A 381 10.95 -11.19 2.70
C LYS A 381 10.63 -11.24 4.19
N GLN A 382 9.48 -11.82 4.51
CA GLN A 382 9.07 -12.18 5.84
C GLN A 382 9.57 -13.59 6.19
N THR A 383 9.89 -13.77 7.46
CA THR A 383 10.23 -15.05 8.09
C THR A 383 9.47 -15.15 9.41
N GLU A 384 9.39 -16.33 10.02
CA GLU A 384 8.72 -16.51 11.33
C GLU A 384 9.29 -15.56 12.41
N SER A 385 10.59 -15.27 12.36
CA SER A 385 11.29 -14.50 13.39
C SER A 385 11.69 -13.09 12.95
N GLY A 386 11.16 -12.57 11.83
CA GLY A 386 11.60 -11.26 11.35
C GLY A 386 11.30 -10.95 9.90
N TYR A 387 11.86 -9.84 9.44
CA TYR A 387 11.58 -9.26 8.13
C TYR A 387 12.83 -8.61 7.55
N VAL A 388 13.07 -8.79 6.25
CA VAL A 388 14.17 -8.16 5.52
C VAL A 388 13.60 -7.37 4.34
N TYR A 389 14.06 -6.15 4.18
CA TYR A 389 13.70 -5.27 3.07
C TYR A 389 14.98 -4.73 2.42
N THR A 390 14.99 -4.68 1.10
CA THR A 390 16.08 -4.10 0.33
C THR A 390 15.52 -3.22 -0.78
N GLY A 391 16.03 -2.01 -0.87
CA GLY A 391 15.77 -1.09 -1.97
C GLY A 391 17.08 -0.76 -2.68
N GLU A 392 17.03 -0.63 -3.99
CA GLU A 392 18.15 -0.20 -4.82
C GLU A 392 17.63 0.79 -5.87
N TYR A 393 18.37 1.86 -6.08
CA TYR A 393 18.14 2.85 -7.13
C TYR A 393 19.43 3.04 -7.93
N ILE A 394 19.33 2.98 -9.26
CA ILE A 394 20.47 3.05 -10.18
C ILE A 394 20.20 4.11 -11.23
N LYS A 395 21.07 5.12 -11.32
CA LYS A 395 21.04 6.13 -12.38
C LYS A 395 22.41 6.78 -12.60
N ASN A 396 22.84 6.88 -13.86
CA ASN A 396 24.04 7.63 -14.26
C ASN A 396 25.29 7.29 -13.42
N ASP A 397 25.65 6.00 -13.35
CA ASP A 397 26.73 5.45 -12.51
C ASP A 397 26.55 5.63 -10.99
N VAL A 398 25.45 6.20 -10.52
CA VAL A 398 25.13 6.31 -9.09
C VAL A 398 24.21 5.16 -8.69
N THR A 399 24.58 4.48 -7.62
CA THR A 399 23.76 3.45 -6.99
C THR A 399 23.46 3.88 -5.56
N ILE A 400 22.19 3.84 -5.16
CA ILE A 400 21.76 4.03 -3.79
C ILE A 400 21.11 2.73 -3.34
N THR A 401 21.60 2.13 -2.27
CA THR A 401 21.01 0.92 -1.68
C THR A 401 20.56 1.19 -0.26
N GLY A 402 19.35 0.73 0.07
CA GLY A 402 18.82 0.66 1.42
C GLY A 402 18.57 -0.79 1.80
N ASN A 403 18.89 -1.18 3.02
CA ASN A 403 18.52 -2.45 3.60
C ASN A 403 17.92 -2.20 4.99
N TYR A 404 16.84 -2.89 5.32
CA TYR A 404 16.30 -2.95 6.66
C TYR A 404 16.13 -4.41 7.09
N ILE A 405 16.59 -4.74 8.28
CA ILE A 405 16.50 -6.05 8.89
C ILE A 405 15.84 -5.90 10.25
N LEU A 406 14.72 -6.58 10.44
CA LEU A 406 14.05 -6.77 11.71
C LEU A 406 14.22 -8.23 12.13
N LYS A 407 14.68 -8.46 13.35
CA LYS A 407 14.70 -9.77 14.00
C LYS A 407 14.00 -9.68 15.33
N GLN A 408 13.15 -10.65 15.63
CA GLN A 408 12.43 -10.76 16.88
C GLN A 408 12.72 -12.13 17.50
N VAL A 409 13.10 -12.12 18.77
CA VAL A 409 13.33 -13.35 19.54
C VAL A 409 12.52 -13.23 20.83
N LEU A 410 11.49 -14.07 20.95
CA LEU A 410 10.75 -14.23 22.19
C LEU A 410 11.62 -14.97 23.20
N ASN A 411 11.83 -14.36 24.36
CA ASN A 411 12.34 -15.07 25.52
C ASN A 411 11.18 -15.78 26.23
N GLU A 412 11.03 -17.08 25.99
CA GLU A 412 9.92 -17.88 26.56
C GLU A 412 9.86 -17.84 28.10
N GLN A 413 10.98 -17.60 28.79
CA GLN A 413 11.03 -17.59 30.25
C GLN A 413 10.52 -16.28 30.86
N THR A 414 10.84 -15.14 30.24
CA THR A 414 10.44 -13.82 30.74
C THR A 414 9.23 -13.26 29.99
N GLN A 415 8.78 -13.91 28.91
CA GLN A 415 7.82 -13.39 27.95
C GLN A 415 8.26 -12.05 27.33
N GLU A 416 9.55 -11.70 27.43
CA GLU A 416 10.10 -10.48 26.85
C GLU A 416 10.48 -10.70 25.38
N TYR A 417 10.16 -9.73 24.52
CA TYR A 417 10.62 -9.72 23.14
C TYR A 417 11.93 -8.93 23.04
N ASN A 418 12.99 -9.61 22.62
CA ASN A 418 14.22 -8.94 22.17
C ASN A 418 14.08 -8.67 20.68
N VAL A 419 14.03 -7.39 20.34
CA VAL A 419 13.98 -6.94 18.96
C VAL A 419 15.36 -6.44 18.56
N SER A 420 15.76 -6.71 17.32
CA SER A 420 16.93 -6.10 16.70
C SER A 420 16.52 -5.52 15.36
N ARG A 421 16.84 -4.25 15.17
CA ARG A 421 16.61 -3.50 13.94
C ARG A 421 17.96 -3.04 13.42
N GLU A 422 18.21 -3.30 12.15
CA GLU A 422 19.39 -2.83 11.45
C GLU A 422 18.95 -2.16 10.16
N SER A 423 19.34 -0.91 9.95
CA SER A 423 19.12 -0.20 8.70
C SER A 423 20.47 0.14 8.10
N ASN A 424 20.70 -0.20 6.85
CA ASN A 424 21.90 0.17 6.12
C ASN A 424 21.52 1.01 4.90
N PHE A 425 22.08 2.20 4.80
CA PHE A 425 21.98 3.06 3.63
C PHE A 425 23.37 3.21 3.03
N LYS A 426 23.47 3.07 1.71
CA LYS A 426 24.73 3.25 0.98
C LYS A 426 24.50 4.04 -0.29
N LYS A 427 25.48 4.86 -0.63
CA LYS A 427 25.58 5.56 -1.91
C LYS A 427 26.93 5.24 -2.52
N ALA A 428 26.91 4.75 -3.75
CA ALA A 428 28.09 4.47 -4.56
C ALA A 428 28.05 5.27 -5.86
N LYS A 429 29.23 5.56 -6.42
CA LYS A 429 29.39 6.15 -7.75
C LYS A 429 30.48 5.40 -8.51
N LYS A 430 30.19 4.98 -9.74
CA LYS A 430 31.08 4.15 -10.58
C LYS A 430 31.57 2.91 -9.83
N GLY A 431 30.69 2.29 -9.05
CA GLY A 431 30.99 1.10 -8.25
C GLY A 431 31.83 1.34 -6.98
N LYS A 432 32.24 2.58 -6.67
CA LYS A 432 32.92 2.93 -5.41
C LYS A 432 31.92 3.46 -4.40
N GLU A 433 31.88 2.88 -3.20
CA GLU A 433 31.08 3.39 -2.08
C GLU A 433 31.62 4.76 -1.63
N ILE A 434 30.74 5.76 -1.54
CA ILE A 434 31.07 7.13 -1.11
C ILE A 434 30.53 7.38 0.30
N ILE A 435 29.35 6.84 0.59
CA ILE A 435 28.68 7.01 1.89
C ILE A 435 28.11 5.65 2.28
N SER A 436 28.33 5.25 3.54
CA SER A 436 27.55 4.21 4.19
C SER A 436 27.11 4.68 5.56
N LEU A 437 25.82 4.51 5.86
CA LEU A 437 25.23 4.72 7.17
C LEU A 437 24.61 3.41 7.61
N ASN A 438 25.10 2.83 8.70
CA ASN A 438 24.42 1.76 9.41
C ASN A 438 23.76 2.35 10.66
N ILE A 439 22.52 1.95 10.93
CA ILE A 439 21.75 2.32 12.11
C ILE A 439 21.33 1.02 12.78
N THR A 440 21.77 0.80 14.01
CA THR A 440 21.37 -0.37 14.80
C THR A 440 20.54 0.07 15.99
N ASP A 441 19.46 -0.64 16.22
CA ASP A 441 18.57 -0.46 17.36
C ASP A 441 18.22 -1.82 17.97
N TYR A 442 18.23 -1.89 19.29
CA TYR A 442 17.92 -3.10 20.06
C TYR A 442 16.78 -2.82 21.04
N PRO A 443 15.54 -2.72 20.55
CA PRO A 443 14.41 -2.49 21.44
C PRO A 443 14.16 -3.67 22.36
N LYS A 444 13.73 -3.34 23.57
CA LYS A 444 13.13 -4.25 24.53
C LYS A 444 11.68 -3.84 24.79
N ILE A 445 10.78 -4.82 24.76
CA ILE A 445 9.37 -4.66 25.13
C ILE A 445 9.12 -5.32 26.48
N VAL A 446 8.42 -4.60 27.36
CA VAL A 446 8.05 -5.07 28.70
C VAL A 446 6.58 -4.74 28.97
N ASP A 447 5.87 -5.68 29.56
CA ASP A 447 4.46 -5.55 29.96
C ASP A 447 4.31 -4.74 31.27
N GLU A 448 3.12 -4.16 31.46
CA GLU A 448 2.67 -3.46 32.68
C GLU A 448 3.46 -2.19 33.03
N PHE A 449 3.01 -1.07 32.46
CA PHE A 449 3.54 0.25 32.80
C PHE A 449 2.43 1.28 33.05
N GLN A 450 2.71 2.28 33.88
CA GLN A 450 1.83 3.44 34.09
C GLN A 450 2.60 4.73 33.82
N ILE A 451 2.03 5.61 32.99
CA ILE A 451 2.56 6.95 32.75
C ILE A 451 2.37 7.77 34.03
N ILE A 452 3.47 8.12 34.69
CA ILE A 452 3.46 8.90 35.95
C ILE A 452 3.58 10.40 35.66
N GLU A 453 4.17 10.75 34.52
CA GLU A 453 4.46 12.13 34.16
C GLU A 453 3.19 12.93 33.87
N LYS A 454 3.13 14.14 34.42
CA LYS A 454 2.03 15.07 34.22
C LYS A 454 2.59 16.39 33.72
N PRO A 455 2.03 16.99 32.66
CA PRO A 455 2.49 18.27 32.18
C PRO A 455 2.26 19.34 33.25
N THR A 456 3.32 20.07 33.59
CA THR A 456 3.29 21.21 34.52
C THR A 456 3.90 22.42 33.85
N ASN A 457 3.51 23.65 34.25
CA ASN A 457 4.06 24.88 33.65
C ASN A 457 3.87 24.91 32.11
N ILE A 458 2.60 24.86 31.69
CA ILE A 458 2.19 24.71 30.28
C ILE A 458 2.04 26.08 29.63
N VAL A 459 2.50 26.20 28.38
CA VAL A 459 2.20 27.32 27.47
C VAL A 459 1.64 26.76 26.17
N LYS A 460 0.66 27.43 25.56
CA LYS A 460 0.18 27.02 24.24
C LYS A 460 1.16 27.47 23.18
N ILE A 461 1.35 26.67 22.13
CA ILE A 461 2.20 27.05 21.00
C ILE A 461 1.79 28.41 20.38
N SER A 462 0.50 28.72 20.37
CA SER A 462 -0.05 29.99 19.87
C SER A 462 0.18 31.19 20.81
N GLU A 463 0.63 30.95 22.03
CA GLU A 463 0.84 31.95 23.08
C GLU A 463 2.34 32.19 23.36
N LEU A 464 3.23 31.50 22.64
CA LEU A 464 4.68 31.76 22.72
C LEU A 464 4.99 33.18 22.26
N THR A 465 5.81 33.87 23.05
CA THR A 465 6.32 35.19 22.71
C THR A 465 7.44 35.10 21.66
N GLU A 466 7.71 36.19 20.95
CA GLU A 466 8.83 36.26 19.98
C GLU A 466 10.17 35.91 20.64
N GLU A 467 10.40 36.38 21.88
CA GLU A 467 11.62 36.10 22.65
C GLU A 467 11.76 34.60 22.97
N GLU A 468 10.66 33.94 23.39
CA GLU A 468 10.67 32.49 23.66
C GLU A 468 10.89 31.67 22.38
N ILE A 469 10.32 32.09 21.25
CA ILE A 469 10.55 31.45 19.94
C ILE A 469 12.02 31.59 19.55
N GLU A 470 12.61 32.78 19.70
CA GLU A 470 14.01 33.02 19.39
C GLU A 470 14.94 32.18 20.28
N GLU A 471 14.65 32.09 21.57
CA GLU A 471 15.36 31.24 22.53
C GLU A 471 15.32 29.76 22.10
N ILE A 472 14.14 29.23 21.81
CA ILE A 472 13.96 27.85 21.33
C ILE A 472 14.79 27.62 20.06
N MET A 473 14.70 28.51 19.08
CA MET A 473 15.39 28.37 17.80
C MET A 473 16.92 28.43 17.94
N ASN A 474 17.43 29.34 18.78
CA ASN A 474 18.87 29.46 19.04
C ASN A 474 19.42 28.21 19.74
N ASN A 475 18.70 27.70 20.75
CA ASN A 475 19.09 26.51 21.47
C ASN A 475 19.02 25.25 20.58
N LEU A 476 17.98 25.09 19.76
CA LEU A 476 17.88 24.01 18.76
C LEU A 476 18.99 24.09 17.70
N SER A 477 19.33 25.31 17.25
CA SER A 477 20.43 25.52 16.29
C SER A 477 21.78 25.14 16.89
N THR A 478 21.97 25.37 18.19
CA THR A 478 23.17 24.96 18.92
C THR A 478 23.28 23.43 18.98
N ILE A 479 22.19 22.73 19.29
CA ILE A 479 22.14 21.25 19.27
C ILE A 479 22.49 20.73 17.88
N PHE A 480 21.91 21.32 16.83
CA PHE A 480 22.23 20.96 15.44
C PHE A 480 23.71 21.19 15.12
N ALA A 481 24.25 22.35 15.50
CA ALA A 481 25.67 22.66 15.34
C ALA A 481 26.58 21.64 16.01
N GLU A 482 26.27 21.25 17.25
CA GLU A 482 27.05 20.26 17.99
C GLU A 482 27.03 18.89 17.31
N ILE A 483 25.87 18.42 16.81
CA ILE A 483 25.78 17.15 16.08
C ILE A 483 26.60 17.20 14.78
N PHE A 484 26.51 18.29 14.02
CA PHE A 484 27.13 18.40 12.71
C PHE A 484 28.54 19.02 12.71
N GLY A 485 29.10 19.34 13.87
CA GLY A 485 30.41 19.99 13.96
C GLY A 485 30.46 21.33 13.22
N ILE A 486 29.36 22.09 13.26
CA ILE A 486 29.24 23.38 12.58
C ILE A 486 29.40 24.48 13.63
N SER A 487 30.39 25.35 13.46
CA SER A 487 30.42 26.60 14.20
C SER A 487 29.51 27.61 13.51
N PHE A 488 28.34 27.88 14.08
CA PHE A 488 27.54 28.99 13.64
C PHE A 488 28.01 30.29 14.31
N ASP A 489 28.62 31.19 13.55
CA ASP A 489 28.61 32.62 13.89
C ASP A 489 27.21 33.16 13.56
N ILE A 490 26.23 32.89 14.42
CA ILE A 490 24.82 33.24 14.21
C ILE A 490 24.54 34.63 14.84
N GLU A 491 24.49 35.66 14.00
CA GLU A 491 23.55 36.78 14.19
C GLU A 491 22.23 36.39 13.49
N ILE A 492 21.38 35.59 14.13
CA ILE A 492 19.98 35.43 13.70
C ILE A 492 19.24 36.69 14.15
N SER A 493 19.51 37.81 13.50
CA SER A 493 18.61 38.96 13.54
C SER A 493 18.59 39.54 12.14
N LYS A 494 17.60 39.13 11.31
CA LYS A 494 17.02 39.91 10.19
C LYS A 494 16.23 39.15 9.14
N THR A 495 15.93 37.86 9.28
CA THR A 495 15.19 37.17 8.20
C THR A 495 14.02 36.33 8.69
N ILE A 496 13.14 36.94 9.48
CA ILE A 496 11.72 36.59 9.46
C ILE A 496 10.94 37.91 9.45
N LYS A 497 10.38 38.25 8.28
CA LYS A 497 9.36 39.27 8.09
C LYS A 497 8.41 38.83 6.99
#